data_AF-A0A0U5IJJ8-F1
#
_entry.id   AF-A0A0U5IJJ8-F1
#
_cell.length_a   1.000
_cell.length_b   1.000
_cell.length_c   1.000
_cell.angle_alpha   90.00
_cell.angle_beta   90.00
_cell.angle_gamma   90.00
#
_symmetry.space_group_name_H-M   'P 1'
#
loop_
_entity.id
_entity.type
_entity.pdbx_description
1 polymer ?
#
loop_
_entity_poly.entity_id
_entity_poly.type
_entity_poly.pdbx_seq_one_letter_code
_entity_poly.pdbx_strand_id
1 'polypeptide(L)'
;MKTLGLSLLLFLFALPALAADDIREERVHFKAGTSGTTLKGNLRGRDTVDYLLGAKAGQHMTVELHTDNPQNYFNILPPGSSDEAIFVGSSSGNRFEGTLPDSGDYRIRVYLMRAAARRDEQARYSLSIHIGGDHRQSSAASTGDFADGLSGGPDFWEVTGVPRGDTLNVRAGPSSHETVLDEVDNGTLLRNLGCRMSGGHRWCRVAPLAGSGASGWVAGSYLRESSHQP
;
A
#
# COMPACT_ATOMS: atom_id res chain seq x y z
N MET A 1 16.41 60.41 56.17
CA MET A 1 16.81 60.05 54.80
C MET A 1 17.48 58.67 54.85
N LYS A 2 16.78 57.60 54.43
CA LYS A 2 17.35 56.26 54.17
C LYS A 2 16.39 55.54 53.21
N THR A 3 16.77 55.48 51.94
CA THR A 3 16.03 54.86 50.84
C THR A 3 16.21 53.34 50.89
N LEU A 4 15.12 52.57 50.99
CA LEU A 4 15.12 51.12 50.78
C LEU A 4 15.11 50.85 49.26
N GLY A 5 16.18 50.24 48.74
CA GLY A 5 16.25 49.78 47.36
C GLY A 5 15.62 48.39 47.21
N LEU A 6 14.52 48.31 46.45
CA LEU A 6 13.87 47.06 46.07
C LEU A 6 14.63 46.48 44.85
N SER A 7 15.47 45.47 45.08
CA SER A 7 16.19 44.79 44.00
C SER A 7 15.29 43.74 43.35
N LEU A 8 14.76 44.06 42.17
CA LEU A 8 13.97 43.14 41.35
C LEU A 8 14.93 42.22 40.57
N LEU A 9 15.14 40.99 41.05
CA LEU A 9 15.85 39.95 40.30
C LEU A 9 14.95 39.44 39.17
N LEU A 10 15.26 39.84 37.93
CA LEU A 10 14.60 39.33 36.72
C LEU A 10 15.21 37.97 36.35
N PHE A 11 14.56 36.87 36.73
CA PHE A 11 14.93 35.53 36.26
C PHE A 11 14.48 35.37 34.80
N LEU A 12 15.41 35.47 33.85
CA LEU A 12 15.18 35.03 32.47
C LEU A 12 15.08 33.49 32.48
N PHE A 13 13.85 32.97 32.48
CA PHE A 13 13.62 31.58 32.08
C PHE A 13 13.82 31.48 30.57
N ALA A 14 14.94 30.91 30.14
CA ALA A 14 15.11 30.45 28.77
C ALA A 14 14.15 29.27 28.54
N LEU A 15 13.05 29.51 27.82
CA LEU A 15 12.19 28.43 27.34
C LEU A 15 13.03 27.55 26.40
N PRO A 16 13.11 26.23 26.62
CA PRO A 16 13.73 25.35 25.64
C PRO A 16 12.89 25.45 24.36
N ALA A 17 13.50 25.92 23.28
CA ALA A 17 12.90 25.82 21.96
C ALA A 17 12.76 24.33 21.65
N LEU A 18 11.53 23.82 21.67
CA LEU A 18 11.23 22.55 21.01
C LEU A 18 11.49 22.79 19.53
N ALA A 19 12.65 22.37 19.03
CA ALA A 19 12.87 22.24 17.60
C ALA A 19 11.88 21.19 17.11
N ALA A 20 10.77 21.64 16.52
CA ALA A 20 10.04 20.79 15.61
C ALA A 20 11.04 20.44 14.50
N ASP A 21 11.37 19.16 14.34
CA ASP A 21 12.06 18.68 13.14
C ASP A 21 11.12 19.07 11.98
N ASP A 22 11.43 20.17 11.30
CA ASP A 22 10.62 20.67 10.18
C ASP A 22 10.80 19.70 9.02
N ILE A 23 9.79 18.88 8.77
CA ILE A 23 9.84 17.86 7.72
C ILE A 23 9.76 18.59 6.38
N ARG A 24 10.73 18.34 5.50
CA ARG A 24 10.73 18.94 4.17
C ARG A 24 9.58 18.38 3.34
N GLU A 25 8.66 19.23 2.90
CA GLU A 25 7.58 18.83 2.01
C GLU A 25 7.91 19.15 0.54
N GLU A 26 7.64 18.20 -0.37
CA GLU A 26 7.84 18.36 -1.80
C GLU A 26 6.61 17.87 -2.58
N ARG A 27 5.94 18.76 -3.31
CA ARG A 27 4.80 18.36 -4.14
C ARG A 27 5.26 17.63 -5.41
N VAL A 28 4.71 16.45 -5.63
CA VAL A 28 4.99 15.61 -6.79
C VAL A 28 4.08 15.99 -7.94
N HIS A 29 4.70 16.27 -9.09
CA HIS A 29 3.99 16.50 -10.34
C HIS A 29 4.50 15.53 -11.40
N PHE A 30 3.57 14.93 -12.13
CA PHE A 30 3.89 14.14 -13.31
C PHE A 30 4.00 15.07 -14.52
N LYS A 31 4.81 14.68 -15.50
CA LYS A 31 4.85 15.36 -16.78
C LYS A 31 3.50 15.16 -17.47
N ALA A 32 3.08 16.13 -18.27
CA ALA A 32 1.84 16.01 -19.03
C ALA A 32 1.86 14.72 -19.88
N GLY A 33 0.79 13.93 -19.80
CA GLY A 33 0.69 12.64 -20.48
C GLY A 33 1.41 11.47 -19.80
N THR A 34 2.05 11.66 -18.65
CA THR A 34 2.65 10.57 -17.88
C THR A 34 1.85 10.26 -16.62
N SER A 35 1.93 9.01 -16.19
CA SER A 35 1.29 8.48 -14.98
C SER A 35 2.28 8.28 -13.84
N GLY A 36 3.52 8.76 -13.98
CA GLY A 36 4.55 8.56 -12.97
C GLY A 36 5.77 9.45 -13.16
N THR A 37 6.68 9.35 -12.19
CA THR A 37 7.95 10.06 -12.14
C THR A 37 8.96 9.32 -11.25
N THR A 38 10.23 9.66 -11.39
CA THR A 38 11.30 9.22 -10.47
C THR A 38 11.96 10.44 -9.86
N LEU A 39 11.95 10.50 -8.53
CA LEU A 39 12.58 11.55 -7.73
C LEU A 39 13.93 11.04 -7.24
N LYS A 40 14.93 11.92 -7.15
CA LYS A 40 16.23 11.60 -6.56
C LYS A 40 16.44 12.46 -5.33
N GLY A 41 17.00 11.88 -4.28
CA GLY A 41 17.22 12.60 -3.04
C GLY A 41 18.41 12.08 -2.24
N ASN A 42 18.72 12.82 -1.19
CA ASN A 42 19.72 12.45 -0.19
C ASN A 42 19.18 12.79 1.19
N LEU A 43 19.32 11.87 2.14
CA LEU A 43 19.06 12.10 3.56
C LEU A 43 20.36 12.05 4.35
N ARG A 44 20.44 12.82 5.44
CA ARG A 44 21.46 12.68 6.48
C ARG A 44 20.79 12.74 7.86
N GLY A 45 21.22 11.89 8.79
CA GLY A 45 20.81 11.98 10.18
C GLY A 45 19.29 11.94 10.35
N ARG A 46 18.70 13.01 10.89
CA ARG A 46 17.25 13.11 11.16
C ARG A 46 16.43 13.66 9.99
N ASP A 47 17.07 13.95 8.85
CA ASP A 47 16.37 14.43 7.67
C ASP A 47 15.22 13.48 7.30
N THR A 48 14.07 14.09 7.05
CA THR A 48 12.85 13.42 6.59
C THR A 48 12.25 14.26 5.47
N VAL A 49 11.72 13.60 4.45
CA VAL A 49 11.07 14.27 3.31
C VAL A 49 9.70 13.67 3.08
N ASP A 50 8.69 14.52 3.01
CA ASP A 50 7.32 14.17 2.68
C ASP A 50 7.01 14.57 1.24
N TYR A 51 6.90 13.58 0.36
CA TYR A 51 6.47 13.80 -1.01
C TYR A 51 4.94 13.79 -1.09
N LEU A 52 4.34 14.91 -1.48
CA LEU A 52 2.89 15.08 -1.58
C LEU A 52 2.41 14.71 -2.98
N LEU A 53 1.64 13.63 -3.08
CA LEU A 53 1.06 13.15 -4.33
C LEU A 53 -0.46 13.27 -4.29
N GLY A 54 -1.00 14.14 -5.13
CA GLY A 54 -2.45 14.22 -5.35
C GLY A 54 -2.94 12.99 -6.14
N ALA A 55 -3.82 12.21 -5.54
CA ALA A 55 -4.40 11.01 -6.15
C ALA A 55 -5.88 10.86 -5.79
N LYS A 56 -6.57 9.95 -6.48
CA LYS A 56 -7.99 9.64 -6.31
C LYS A 56 -8.16 8.23 -5.79
N ALA A 57 -9.21 8.03 -5.00
CA ALA A 57 -9.67 6.71 -4.60
C ALA A 57 -9.89 5.83 -5.85
N GLY A 58 -9.55 4.55 -5.75
CA GLY A 58 -9.64 3.58 -6.85
C GLY A 58 -8.40 3.52 -7.74
N GLN A 59 -7.59 4.58 -7.78
CA GLN A 59 -6.33 4.55 -8.53
C GLN A 59 -5.36 3.53 -7.96
N HIS A 60 -4.59 2.89 -8.83
CA HIS A 60 -3.57 1.94 -8.44
C HIS A 60 -2.22 2.65 -8.34
N MET A 61 -1.62 2.67 -7.15
CA MET A 61 -0.34 3.30 -6.91
C MET A 61 0.77 2.27 -6.74
N THR A 62 1.91 2.52 -7.38
CA THR A 62 3.16 1.81 -7.15
C THR A 62 4.21 2.81 -6.67
N VAL A 63 4.92 2.47 -5.59
CA VAL A 63 6.05 3.25 -5.07
C VAL A 63 7.21 2.31 -4.84
N GLU A 64 8.39 2.65 -5.37
CA GLU A 64 9.61 1.85 -5.21
C GLU A 64 10.79 2.74 -4.79
N LEU A 65 11.49 2.30 -3.75
CA LEU A 65 12.65 2.98 -3.20
C LEU A 65 13.92 2.17 -3.50
N HIS A 66 14.81 2.74 -4.29
CA HIS A 66 16.20 2.27 -4.40
C HIS A 66 17.10 3.20 -3.62
N THR A 67 17.97 2.64 -2.80
CA THR A 67 18.82 3.41 -1.87
C THR A 67 20.13 2.68 -1.63
N ASP A 68 21.19 3.43 -1.36
CA ASP A 68 22.50 2.87 -0.97
C ASP A 68 22.63 2.63 0.54
N ASN A 69 21.60 2.94 1.33
CA ASN A 69 21.55 2.65 2.76
C ASN A 69 20.37 1.73 3.12
N PRO A 70 20.61 0.53 3.67
CA PRO A 70 19.54 -0.42 4.01
C PRO A 70 18.66 0.04 5.19
N GLN A 71 18.98 1.16 5.83
CA GLN A 71 18.19 1.79 6.89
C GLN A 71 17.30 2.92 6.38
N ASN A 72 17.30 3.19 5.07
CA ASN A 72 16.41 4.16 4.44
C ASN A 72 15.13 3.47 3.94
N TYR A 73 13.99 3.95 4.44
CA TYR A 73 12.66 3.41 4.15
C TYR A 73 11.69 4.53 3.79
N PHE A 74 10.49 4.15 3.38
CA PHE A 74 9.37 5.08 3.22
C PHE A 74 8.08 4.55 3.84
N ASN A 75 7.21 5.47 4.25
CA ASN A 75 5.83 5.18 4.63
C ASN A 75 4.87 5.90 3.68
N ILE A 76 3.65 5.37 3.52
CA ILE A 76 2.57 6.04 2.78
C ILE A 76 1.45 6.37 3.75
N LEU A 77 1.17 7.65 3.94
CA LEU A 77 0.09 8.15 4.77
C LEU A 77 -1.07 8.63 3.87
N PRO A 78 -2.33 8.24 4.17
CA PRO A 78 -3.49 8.70 3.42
C PRO A 78 -3.78 10.18 3.70
N PRO A 79 -4.59 10.83 2.83
CA PRO A 79 -5.00 12.21 3.02
C PRO A 79 -5.59 12.46 4.41
N GLY A 80 -5.13 13.52 5.07
CA GLY A 80 -5.61 13.91 6.41
C GLY A 80 -5.00 13.12 7.59
N SER A 81 -4.22 12.06 7.36
CA SER A 81 -3.56 11.31 8.44
C SER A 81 -2.19 11.88 8.78
N SER A 82 -1.88 12.20 10.03
CA SER A 82 -0.54 12.62 10.46
C SER A 82 0.39 11.46 10.84
N ASP A 83 -0.18 10.36 11.35
CA ASP A 83 0.58 9.31 12.02
C ASP A 83 0.22 7.88 11.58
N GLU A 84 -0.95 7.68 10.96
CA GLU A 84 -1.37 6.39 10.46
C GLU A 84 -0.95 6.20 9.00
N ALA A 85 -0.24 5.12 8.72
CA ALA A 85 0.24 4.80 7.38
C ALA A 85 -0.47 3.56 6.82
N ILE A 86 -0.85 3.59 5.54
CA ILE A 86 -1.33 2.42 4.80
C ILE A 86 -0.18 1.50 4.34
N PHE A 87 1.05 2.00 4.41
CA PHE A 87 2.27 1.23 4.15
C PHE A 87 3.40 1.68 5.07
N VAL A 88 4.11 0.72 5.66
CA VAL A 88 5.25 0.95 6.55
C VAL A 88 6.48 0.20 6.03
N GLY A 89 7.42 0.92 5.42
CA GLY A 89 8.54 0.31 4.71
C GLY A 89 9.50 -0.47 5.63
N SER A 90 9.66 -0.03 6.88
CA SER A 90 10.53 -0.74 7.83
C SER A 90 10.03 -2.15 8.19
N SER A 91 8.74 -2.45 7.99
CA SER A 91 8.17 -3.79 8.17
C SER A 91 7.86 -4.50 6.85
N SER A 92 7.59 -3.75 5.79
CA SER A 92 7.04 -4.29 4.54
C SER A 92 8.03 -4.25 3.36
N GLY A 93 9.21 -3.63 3.53
CA GLY A 93 10.23 -3.51 2.51
C GLY A 93 10.15 -2.22 1.70
N ASN A 94 10.82 -2.19 0.55
CA ASN A 94 11.07 -0.98 -0.23
C ASN A 94 10.17 -0.82 -1.46
N ARG A 95 9.05 -1.56 -1.51
CA ARG A 95 8.07 -1.44 -2.60
C ARG A 95 6.64 -1.54 -2.06
N PHE A 96 5.82 -0.61 -2.50
CA PHE A 96 4.37 -0.62 -2.30
C PHE A 96 3.68 -0.78 -3.65
N GLU A 97 2.60 -1.54 -3.65
CA GLU A 97 1.67 -1.67 -4.77
C GLU A 97 0.27 -1.88 -4.22
N GLY A 98 -0.69 -1.03 -4.60
CA GLY A 98 -2.04 -1.15 -4.09
C GLY A 98 -3.02 -0.11 -4.62
N THR A 99 -4.30 -0.40 -4.42
CA THR A 99 -5.41 0.52 -4.74
C THR A 99 -5.57 1.55 -3.62
N LEU A 100 -5.69 2.82 -3.98
CA LEU A 100 -5.84 3.92 -3.03
C LEU A 100 -7.28 3.97 -2.47
N PRO A 101 -7.46 3.98 -1.14
CA PRO A 101 -8.80 4.01 -0.53
C PRO A 101 -9.48 5.38 -0.63
N ASP A 102 -8.71 6.47 -0.67
CA ASP A 102 -9.18 7.83 -0.49
C ASP A 102 -8.70 8.75 -1.62
N SER A 103 -9.41 9.85 -1.82
CA SER A 103 -8.95 10.91 -2.72
C SER A 103 -8.31 12.03 -1.92
N GLY A 104 -7.20 12.57 -2.38
CA GLY A 104 -6.50 13.70 -1.77
C GLY A 104 -4.99 13.59 -1.92
N ASP A 105 -4.27 14.39 -1.13
CA ASP A 105 -2.81 14.38 -1.10
C ASP A 105 -2.32 13.26 -0.16
N TYR A 106 -1.73 12.23 -0.76
CA TYR A 106 -0.98 11.21 -0.05
C TYR A 106 0.41 11.72 0.31
N ARG A 107 0.89 11.38 1.51
CA ARG A 107 2.26 11.65 1.95
C ARG A 107 3.12 10.41 1.81
N ILE A 108 4.14 10.46 0.95
CA ILE A 108 5.18 9.44 0.86
C ILE A 108 6.38 9.95 1.66
N ARG A 109 6.46 9.51 2.92
CA ARG A 109 7.47 9.95 3.89
C ARG A 109 8.73 9.10 3.77
N VAL A 110 9.83 9.66 3.30
CA VAL A 110 11.14 8.98 3.18
C VAL A 110 12.03 9.37 4.35
N TYR A 111 12.59 8.38 5.04
CA TYR A 111 13.33 8.60 6.29
C TYR A 111 14.44 7.56 6.50
N LEU A 112 15.33 7.84 7.47
CA LEU A 112 16.28 6.87 8.03
C LEU A 112 15.76 6.30 9.35
N MET A 113 15.92 4.99 9.56
CA MET A 113 15.62 4.37 10.86
C MET A 113 16.37 5.08 12.00
N ARG A 114 15.73 5.19 13.16
CA ARG A 114 16.20 5.97 14.31
C ARG A 114 17.65 5.68 14.71
N ALA A 115 18.07 4.41 14.62
CA ALA A 115 19.43 4.02 14.96
C ALA A 115 20.47 4.59 13.98
N ALA A 116 20.20 4.53 12.68
CA ALA A 116 21.04 5.12 11.63
C ALA A 116 21.04 6.65 11.69
N ALA A 117 19.85 7.25 11.87
CA ALA A 117 19.68 8.68 12.02
C ALA A 117 20.52 9.26 13.19
N ARG A 118 20.54 8.56 14.34
CA ARG A 118 21.36 8.95 15.50
C ARG A 118 22.87 8.83 15.25
N ARG A 119 23.29 7.99 14.31
CA ARG A 119 24.68 7.83 13.88
C ARG A 119 25.09 8.81 12.77
N ASP A 120 24.21 9.75 12.43
CA ASP A 120 24.42 10.71 11.32
C ASP A 120 24.71 10.03 9.98
N GLU A 121 24.11 8.85 9.76
CA GLU A 121 24.24 8.14 8.49
C GLU A 121 23.61 8.92 7.34
N GLN A 122 24.00 8.55 6.12
CA GLN A 122 23.51 9.16 4.90
C GLN A 122 22.88 8.10 3.99
N ALA A 123 21.95 8.54 3.16
CA ALA A 123 21.33 7.70 2.13
C ALA A 123 21.09 8.52 0.88
N ARG A 124 21.67 8.09 -0.25
CA ARG A 124 21.25 8.57 -1.58
C ARG A 124 20.24 7.59 -2.13
N TYR A 125 19.14 8.12 -2.64
CA TYR A 125 18.04 7.31 -3.10
C TYR A 125 17.40 7.81 -4.39
N SER A 126 16.69 6.91 -5.06
CA SER A 126 15.69 7.23 -6.07
C SER A 126 14.35 6.63 -5.65
N LEU A 127 13.29 7.44 -5.75
CA LEU A 127 11.91 7.09 -5.44
C LEU A 127 11.09 7.13 -6.73
N SER A 128 10.70 5.96 -7.23
CA SER A 128 9.82 5.84 -8.40
C SER A 128 8.37 5.78 -7.95
N ILE A 129 7.52 6.61 -8.54
CA ILE A 129 6.10 6.74 -8.18
C ILE A 129 5.28 6.63 -9.47
N HIS A 130 4.29 5.74 -9.48
CA HIS A 130 3.36 5.54 -10.58
C HIS A 130 1.91 5.47 -10.07
N ILE A 131 0.98 6.05 -10.83
CA ILE A 131 -0.46 6.04 -10.62
C ILE A 131 -1.14 5.54 -11.90
N GLY A 132 -1.60 4.29 -11.89
CA GLY A 132 -2.51 3.76 -12.91
C GLY A 132 -3.93 4.26 -12.68
N GLY A 133 -4.68 4.49 -13.77
CA GLY A 133 -6.13 4.62 -13.68
C GLY A 133 -6.79 3.30 -13.25
N ASP A 134 -8.06 3.36 -12.87
CA ASP A 134 -8.89 2.16 -12.64
C ASP A 134 -8.66 1.17 -13.79
N HIS A 135 -8.53 -0.11 -13.47
CA HIS A 135 -8.33 -1.18 -14.45
C HIS A 135 -9.58 -1.34 -15.34
N ARG A 136 -9.81 -0.40 -16.27
CA ARG A 136 -10.58 -0.56 -17.49
C ARG A 136 -9.59 -0.54 -18.64
N GLN A 137 -9.22 -1.75 -19.05
CA GLN A 137 -8.65 -2.15 -20.34
C GLN A 137 -8.05 -1.05 -21.22
N SER A 138 -6.74 -1.12 -21.38
CA SER A 138 -6.09 -0.84 -22.65
C SER A 138 -5.19 -2.03 -23.01
N SER A 139 -5.79 -3.05 -23.62
CA SER A 139 -5.08 -4.08 -24.40
C SER A 139 -5.92 -4.48 -25.62
N ALA A 140 -6.21 -3.50 -26.48
CA ALA A 140 -6.30 -3.81 -27.90
C ALA A 140 -4.88 -4.13 -28.36
N ALA A 141 -4.68 -5.36 -28.85
CA ALA A 141 -3.43 -5.95 -29.35
C ALA A 141 -2.44 -6.46 -28.29
N SER A 142 -2.59 -7.74 -27.94
CA SER A 142 -1.50 -8.70 -28.15
C SER A 142 -2.06 -10.11 -28.25
N THR A 143 -2.07 -10.61 -29.49
CA THR A 143 -1.88 -12.02 -29.81
C THR A 143 -0.90 -12.67 -28.84
N GLY A 144 -1.24 -13.88 -28.41
CA GLY A 144 -0.69 -14.54 -27.23
C GLY A 144 0.84 -14.56 -27.15
N ASP A 145 1.33 -14.64 -25.92
CA ASP A 145 2.45 -15.52 -25.64
C ASP A 145 2.44 -15.91 -24.16
N PHE A 146 2.84 -17.14 -23.94
CA PHE A 146 2.91 -17.84 -22.67
C PHE A 146 3.99 -17.23 -21.77
N ALA A 147 3.81 -17.30 -20.44
CA ALA A 147 4.82 -17.70 -19.44
C ALA A 147 4.65 -16.99 -18.08
N ASP A 148 4.43 -17.83 -17.06
CA ASP A 148 5.34 -18.00 -15.92
C ASP A 148 5.68 -16.75 -15.09
N GLY A 149 4.70 -16.26 -14.34
CA GLY A 149 4.97 -15.37 -13.22
C GLY A 149 3.80 -15.40 -12.26
N LEU A 150 4.06 -15.68 -10.98
CA LEU A 150 3.08 -15.71 -9.88
C LEU A 150 2.42 -14.33 -9.58
N SER A 151 2.46 -13.40 -10.53
CA SER A 151 1.79 -12.10 -10.54
C SER A 151 0.71 -12.01 -11.65
N GLY A 152 0.56 -13.05 -12.47
CA GLY A 152 -0.55 -13.24 -13.41
C GLY A 152 -1.44 -14.39 -12.94
N GLY A 153 -2.20 -14.16 -11.86
CA GLY A 153 -3.23 -15.13 -11.48
C GLY A 153 -4.26 -15.25 -12.61
N PRO A 154 -4.92 -16.41 -12.75
CA PRO A 154 -5.90 -16.59 -13.82
C PRO A 154 -7.03 -15.58 -13.70
N ASP A 155 -7.66 -15.19 -14.81
CA ASP A 155 -8.87 -14.36 -14.79
C ASP A 155 -10.03 -15.09 -14.08
N PHE A 156 -10.00 -16.43 -14.10
CA PHE A 156 -11.03 -17.28 -13.54
C PHE A 156 -10.45 -18.42 -12.69
N TRP A 157 -11.19 -18.73 -11.64
CA TRP A 157 -10.99 -19.92 -10.84
C TRP A 157 -12.09 -20.93 -11.15
N GLU A 158 -11.73 -22.19 -11.22
CA GLU A 158 -12.66 -23.31 -11.12
C GLU A 158 -12.60 -23.89 -9.70
N VAL A 159 -13.76 -24.07 -9.08
CA VAL A 159 -13.86 -24.73 -7.78
C VAL A 159 -13.58 -26.22 -7.95
N THR A 160 -12.59 -26.73 -7.23
CA THR A 160 -12.18 -28.14 -7.31
C THR A 160 -11.75 -28.67 -5.94
N GLY A 161 -11.74 -30.00 -5.78
CA GLY A 161 -11.23 -30.64 -4.56
C GLY A 161 -12.17 -30.59 -3.36
N VAL A 162 -13.41 -30.10 -3.51
CA VAL A 162 -14.45 -30.21 -2.49
C VAL A 162 -14.93 -31.67 -2.41
N PRO A 163 -15.10 -32.28 -1.22
CA PRO A 163 -15.62 -33.64 -1.08
C PRO A 163 -17.00 -33.83 -1.71
N ARG A 164 -17.32 -35.07 -2.10
CA ARG A 164 -18.61 -35.39 -2.71
C ARG A 164 -19.75 -35.20 -1.70
N GLY A 165 -20.71 -34.34 -2.04
CA GLY A 165 -21.84 -34.01 -1.17
C GLY A 165 -21.64 -32.73 -0.34
N ASP A 166 -20.48 -32.08 -0.46
CA ASP A 166 -20.17 -30.80 0.18
C ASP A 166 -20.06 -29.67 -0.86
N THR A 167 -20.12 -28.44 -0.35
CA THR A 167 -19.96 -27.19 -1.10
C THR A 167 -18.78 -26.37 -0.56
N LEU A 168 -18.23 -25.49 -1.40
CA LEU A 168 -17.28 -24.48 -0.97
C LEU A 168 -18.02 -23.23 -0.49
N ASN A 169 -17.78 -22.85 0.76
CA ASN A 169 -18.35 -21.64 1.34
C ASN A 169 -17.69 -20.37 0.77
N VAL A 170 -18.51 -19.46 0.28
CA VAL A 170 -18.14 -18.08 -0.05
C VAL A 170 -18.44 -17.19 1.16
N ARG A 171 -17.43 -16.54 1.72
CA ARG A 171 -17.51 -15.85 3.01
C ARG A 171 -17.36 -14.34 2.91
N ALA A 172 -17.85 -13.61 3.91
CA ALA A 172 -17.75 -12.15 3.96
C ALA A 172 -16.29 -11.65 4.07
N GLY A 173 -15.41 -12.44 4.68
CA GLY A 173 -13.99 -12.13 4.84
C GLY A 173 -13.07 -13.35 4.63
N PRO A 174 -11.75 -13.14 4.53
CA PRO A 174 -10.76 -14.19 4.26
C PRO A 174 -10.36 -14.94 5.54
N SER A 175 -11.34 -15.62 6.12
CA SER A 175 -11.18 -16.46 7.30
C SER A 175 -12.35 -17.45 7.36
N SER A 176 -12.12 -18.63 7.92
CA SER A 176 -13.15 -19.64 8.13
C SER A 176 -14.19 -19.23 9.18
N HIS A 177 -13.92 -18.20 9.98
CA HIS A 177 -14.81 -17.68 11.01
C HIS A 177 -15.83 -16.65 10.51
N GLU A 178 -15.69 -16.21 9.27
CA GLU A 178 -16.52 -15.18 8.67
C GLU A 178 -17.88 -15.75 8.23
N THR A 179 -18.90 -14.89 8.20
CA THR A 179 -20.25 -15.25 7.76
C THR A 179 -20.23 -15.84 6.35
N VAL A 180 -20.95 -16.96 6.17
CA VAL A 180 -21.19 -17.56 4.85
C VAL A 180 -22.23 -16.74 4.12
N LEU A 181 -21.88 -16.26 2.92
CA LEU A 181 -22.73 -15.47 2.04
C LEU A 181 -23.35 -16.32 0.93
N ASP A 182 -22.65 -17.37 0.50
CA ASP A 182 -23.07 -18.28 -0.57
C ASP A 182 -22.32 -19.61 -0.47
N GLU A 183 -22.80 -20.61 -1.21
CA GLU A 183 -22.21 -21.94 -1.30
C GLU A 183 -22.11 -22.36 -2.77
N VAL A 184 -20.94 -22.85 -3.19
CA VAL A 184 -20.68 -23.19 -4.60
C VAL A 184 -20.17 -24.62 -4.76
N ASP A 185 -20.60 -25.28 -5.84
CA ASP A 185 -20.24 -26.66 -6.15
C ASP A 185 -18.87 -26.77 -6.87
N ASN A 186 -18.29 -27.98 -6.87
CA ASN A 186 -17.18 -28.31 -7.78
C ASN A 186 -17.58 -28.06 -9.25
N GLY A 187 -16.64 -27.52 -10.03
CA GLY A 187 -16.85 -27.12 -11.42
C GLY A 187 -17.42 -25.71 -11.58
N THR A 188 -17.83 -25.05 -10.49
CA THR A 188 -18.27 -23.65 -10.54
C THR A 188 -17.10 -22.77 -11.00
N LEU A 189 -17.35 -21.97 -12.03
CA LEU A 189 -16.42 -20.96 -12.50
C LEU A 189 -16.68 -19.64 -11.79
N LEU A 190 -15.61 -19.02 -11.32
CA LEU A 190 -15.62 -17.81 -10.52
C LEU A 190 -14.62 -16.82 -11.10
N ARG A 191 -14.98 -15.55 -11.14
CA ARG A 191 -14.03 -14.49 -11.50
C ARG A 191 -13.03 -14.30 -10.37
N ASN A 192 -11.75 -14.27 -10.70
CA ASN A 192 -10.70 -13.94 -9.75
C ASN A 192 -10.71 -12.43 -9.47
N LEU A 193 -10.93 -12.05 -8.21
CA LEU A 193 -10.84 -10.65 -7.76
C LEU A 193 -9.59 -10.41 -6.89
N GLY A 194 -8.63 -11.33 -6.94
CA GLY A 194 -7.37 -11.28 -6.21
C GLY A 194 -7.34 -12.17 -4.98
N CYS A 195 -6.14 -12.57 -4.58
CA CYS A 195 -5.92 -13.40 -3.40
C CYS A 195 -5.02 -12.69 -2.40
N ARG A 196 -5.17 -13.03 -1.12
CA ARG A 196 -4.27 -12.62 -0.05
C ARG A 196 -4.03 -13.73 0.96
N MET A 197 -2.92 -13.64 1.67
CA MET A 197 -2.65 -14.53 2.80
C MET A 197 -3.35 -14.01 4.06
N SER A 198 -4.05 -14.90 4.77
CA SER A 198 -4.71 -14.60 6.04
C SER A 198 -4.70 -15.85 6.91
N GLY A 199 -4.23 -15.74 8.15
CA GLY A 199 -4.13 -16.87 9.08
C GLY A 199 -3.24 -18.02 8.56
N GLY A 200 -2.23 -17.73 7.72
CA GLY A 200 -1.36 -18.74 7.11
C GLY A 200 -1.94 -19.44 5.87
N HIS A 201 -3.19 -19.14 5.48
CA HIS A 201 -3.83 -19.73 4.31
C HIS A 201 -4.04 -18.68 3.21
N ARG A 202 -4.03 -19.14 1.96
CA ARG A 202 -4.40 -18.33 0.79
C ARG A 202 -5.92 -18.22 0.73
N TRP A 203 -6.43 -17.00 0.69
CA TRP A 203 -7.83 -16.69 0.49
C TRP A 203 -8.00 -15.87 -0.78
N CYS A 204 -8.93 -16.25 -1.63
CA CYS A 204 -9.19 -15.56 -2.88
C CYS A 204 -10.57 -14.93 -2.85
N ARG A 205 -10.64 -13.65 -3.19
CA ARG A 205 -11.89 -12.95 -3.39
C ARG A 205 -12.41 -13.32 -4.77
N VAL A 206 -13.69 -13.66 -4.85
CA VAL A 206 -14.33 -14.23 -6.03
C VAL A 206 -15.69 -13.59 -6.27
N ALA A 207 -16.13 -13.62 -7.53
CA ALA A 207 -17.48 -13.26 -7.92
C ALA A 207 -18.05 -14.30 -8.90
N PRO A 208 -19.38 -14.53 -8.90
CA PRO A 208 -20.02 -15.39 -9.89
C PRO A 208 -19.89 -14.80 -11.30
N LEU A 209 -19.87 -15.67 -12.32
CA LEU A 209 -19.84 -15.24 -13.72
C LEU A 209 -21.20 -14.75 -14.23
N ALA A 210 -22.28 -15.35 -13.72
CA ALA A 210 -23.65 -14.98 -14.00
C ALA A 210 -24.25 -14.15 -12.86
N GLY A 211 -25.26 -13.34 -13.15
CA GLY A 211 -25.84 -12.35 -12.21
C GLY A 211 -26.58 -12.92 -10.98
N SER A 212 -26.48 -14.22 -10.71
CA SER A 212 -27.02 -14.86 -9.50
C SER A 212 -25.87 -15.51 -8.72
N GLY A 213 -25.64 -15.05 -7.48
CA GLY A 213 -24.61 -15.53 -6.55
C GLY A 213 -23.97 -14.38 -5.77
N ALA A 214 -23.38 -14.65 -4.60
CA ALA A 214 -22.72 -13.63 -3.81
C ALA A 214 -21.21 -13.54 -4.13
N SER A 215 -20.68 -12.32 -4.18
CA SER A 215 -19.24 -12.11 -4.17
C SER A 215 -18.70 -12.22 -2.74
N GLY A 216 -17.55 -12.85 -2.56
CA GLY A 216 -16.95 -13.03 -1.24
C GLY A 216 -15.59 -13.71 -1.31
N TRP A 217 -15.17 -14.34 -0.22
CA TRP A 217 -13.86 -14.95 -0.04
C TRP A 217 -13.99 -16.46 0.10
N VAL A 218 -13.14 -17.19 -0.63
CA VAL A 218 -13.05 -18.64 -0.58
C VAL A 218 -11.63 -19.07 -0.26
N ALA A 219 -11.49 -20.27 0.32
CA ALA A 219 -10.18 -20.85 0.58
C ALA A 219 -9.52 -21.25 -0.74
N GLY A 220 -8.34 -20.69 -1.01
CA GLY A 220 -7.63 -20.84 -2.27
C GLY A 220 -7.06 -22.24 -2.53
N SER A 221 -7.12 -23.15 -1.56
CA SER A 221 -6.80 -24.57 -1.74
C SER A 221 -7.83 -25.32 -2.59
N TYR A 222 -9.05 -24.78 -2.71
CA TYR A 222 -10.13 -25.36 -3.50
C TYR A 222 -10.28 -24.69 -4.88
N LEU A 223 -9.27 -23.93 -5.31
CA LEU A 223 -9.31 -23.21 -6.57
C LEU A 223 -8.21 -23.71 -7.51
N ARG A 224 -8.62 -24.03 -8.74
CA ARG A 224 -7.74 -24.36 -9.86
C ARG A 224 -7.86 -23.28 -10.93
N GLU A 225 -6.74 -22.92 -11.56
CA GLU A 225 -6.69 -21.92 -12.61
C GLU A 225 -7.56 -22.33 -13.81
N SER A 226 -8.34 -21.38 -14.35
CA SER A 226 -9.18 -21.57 -15.53
C SER A 226 -9.01 -20.40 -16.50
N SER A 227 -8.92 -20.71 -17.80
CA SER A 227 -8.81 -19.74 -18.89
C SER A 227 -10.16 -19.45 -19.58
N HIS A 228 -11.29 -19.86 -18.96
CA HIS A 228 -12.60 -19.77 -19.58
C HIS A 228 -13.01 -18.32 -19.90
N GLN A 229 -13.00 -17.95 -21.18
CA GLN A 229 -13.65 -16.73 -21.64
C GLN A 229 -15.14 -17.03 -21.90
N PRO A 230 -16.09 -16.21 -21.39
CA PRO A 230 -17.52 -16.43 -21.58
C PRO A 230 -17.95 -16.32 -23.05
#